data_AF-A0A2L0VRS7-F1
#
_entry.id   AF-A0A2L0VRS7-F1
#
_cell.length_a   1.000
_cell.length_b   1.000
_cell.length_c   1.000
_cell.angle_alpha   90.00
_cell.angle_beta   90.00
_cell.angle_gamma   90.00
#
_symmetry.space_group_name_H-M   'P 1'
#
loop_
_entity.id
_entity.type
_entity.pdbx_description
1 polymer ?
#
loop_
_entity_poly.entity_id
_entity_poly.type
_entity_poly.pdbx_seq_one_letter_code
_entity_poly.pdbx_strand_id
1 'polypeptide(L)'
;MIEPSMRKEFETWVETARPPLAEQPALGLAALMTTAAFVDPVAQVPIFDAIAAATAASNNGAARATQIAAALPWVTEGKPRIALPRALWDDYWAIVAEPPSPAAGELDLTLAVVALGSRYDQRMIDACEAALLEFDSVHELIAQPEVRLTTADLESHAADSLAHDLLSMLTANGYDIEVIDADTVVLPGDYPAQNRTNRRILQLHDIWHLVAGYGFTPAGEVAISGFQMAQFGQNYSTRFLATVATKAAVHAPAMMDMLLTVMFDGWRHGRATKELIAVPWHQRIADPIERVRAELGIRPLDSAAVRMMEALTPAAA
;
A
#
# COMPACT_ATOMS: atom_id res chain seq x y z
N MET A 1 17.00 6.48 19.36
CA MET A 1 17.82 6.89 18.20
C MET A 1 18.25 5.62 17.49
N ILE A 2 17.97 5.49 16.19
CA ILE A 2 18.32 4.29 15.41
C ILE A 2 19.84 4.27 15.22
N GLU A 3 20.49 3.14 15.51
CA GLU A 3 21.94 3.04 15.41
C GLU A 3 22.42 3.26 13.96
N PRO A 4 23.47 4.08 13.72
CA PRO A 4 23.99 4.33 12.38
C PRO A 4 24.45 3.06 11.65
N SER A 5 24.98 2.07 12.38
CA SER A 5 25.36 0.75 11.87
C SER A 5 24.16 0.01 11.28
N MET A 6 23.05 -0.06 12.04
CA MET A 6 21.81 -0.70 11.60
C MET A 6 21.28 -0.05 10.31
N ARG A 7 21.27 1.29 10.23
CA ARG A 7 20.83 1.99 9.01
C ARG A 7 21.66 1.56 7.80
N LYS A 8 22.98 1.59 7.92
CA LYS A 8 23.89 1.23 6.83
C LYS A 8 23.74 -0.22 6.38
N GLU A 9 23.54 -1.14 7.33
CA GLU A 9 23.28 -2.55 7.03
C GLU A 9 21.95 -2.73 6.29
N PHE A 10 20.88 -2.12 6.78
CA PHE A 10 19.56 -2.13 6.16
C PHE A 10 19.60 -1.59 4.74
N GLU A 11 20.21 -0.42 4.53
CA GLU A 11 20.40 0.16 3.19
C GLU A 11 21.13 -0.80 2.25
N THR A 12 22.18 -1.46 2.76
CA THR A 12 22.95 -2.44 1.97
C THR A 12 22.10 -3.64 1.58
N TRP A 13 21.29 -4.19 2.50
CA TRP A 13 20.38 -5.29 2.21
C TRP A 13 19.35 -4.92 1.15
N VAL A 14 18.79 -3.71 1.27
CA VAL A 14 17.79 -3.20 0.31
C VAL A 14 18.39 -3.06 -1.08
N GLU A 15 19.53 -2.36 -1.19
CA GLU A 15 20.19 -2.05 -2.46
C GLU A 15 20.79 -3.29 -3.15
N THR A 16 21.08 -4.35 -2.40
CA THR A 16 21.55 -5.65 -2.92
C THR A 16 20.46 -6.70 -3.02
N ALA A 17 19.22 -6.38 -2.64
CA ALA A 17 18.10 -7.31 -2.57
C ALA A 17 18.43 -8.60 -1.80
N ARG A 18 19.26 -8.48 -0.74
CA ARG A 18 19.79 -9.60 0.05
C ARG A 18 19.52 -9.40 1.55
N PRO A 19 18.26 -9.50 1.99
CA PRO A 19 17.88 -9.31 3.39
C PRO A 19 18.24 -10.51 4.27
N PRO A 20 18.59 -10.30 5.55
CA PRO A 20 18.88 -11.34 6.53
C PRO A 20 17.59 -11.96 7.09
N LEU A 21 16.82 -12.63 6.24
CA LEU A 21 15.47 -13.13 6.58
C LEU A 21 15.46 -14.14 7.74
N ALA A 22 16.54 -14.90 7.94
CA ALA A 22 16.63 -15.89 9.00
C ALA A 22 17.20 -15.29 10.30
N GLU A 23 18.22 -14.44 10.17
CA GLU A 23 18.97 -13.87 11.30
C GLU A 23 18.24 -12.68 11.93
N GLN A 24 17.56 -11.87 11.12
CA GLN A 24 16.78 -10.72 11.59
C GLN A 24 15.40 -10.69 10.90
N PRO A 25 14.47 -11.61 11.22
CA PRO A 25 13.25 -11.81 10.44
C PRO A 25 12.40 -10.54 10.23
N ALA A 26 12.20 -9.72 11.27
CA ALA A 26 11.41 -8.49 11.16
C ALA A 26 12.07 -7.45 10.23
N LEU A 27 13.35 -7.14 10.48
CA LEU A 27 14.11 -6.19 9.64
C LEU A 27 14.37 -6.73 8.23
N GLY A 28 14.56 -8.04 8.08
CA GLY A 28 14.74 -8.69 6.78
C GLY A 28 13.49 -8.62 5.92
N LEU A 29 12.31 -8.87 6.49
CA LEU A 29 11.03 -8.69 5.79
C LEU A 29 10.80 -7.23 5.41
N ALA A 30 11.04 -6.31 6.34
CA ALA A 30 10.94 -4.87 6.08
C ALA A 30 11.89 -4.44 4.93
N ALA A 31 13.16 -4.88 4.96
CA ALA A 31 14.12 -4.61 3.91
C ALA A 31 13.70 -5.20 2.55
N LEU A 32 13.15 -6.42 2.54
CA LEU A 32 12.64 -7.04 1.31
C LEU A 32 11.50 -6.22 0.70
N MET A 33 10.58 -5.72 1.53
CA MET A 33 9.51 -4.83 1.09
C MET A 33 10.05 -3.46 0.63
N THR A 34 11.08 -2.92 1.29
CA THR A 34 11.75 -1.69 0.85
C THR A 34 12.48 -1.89 -0.49
N THR A 35 13.03 -3.08 -0.76
CA THR A 35 13.55 -3.44 -2.09
C THR A 35 12.45 -3.37 -3.14
N ALA A 36 11.26 -3.95 -2.88
CA ALA A 36 10.11 -3.82 -3.78
C ALA A 36 9.71 -2.35 -3.99
N ALA A 37 9.72 -1.55 -2.92
CA ALA A 37 9.25 -0.17 -2.95
C ALA A 37 10.18 0.81 -3.72
N PHE A 38 11.50 0.57 -3.69
CA PHE A 38 12.50 1.54 -4.14
C PHE A 38 13.61 0.98 -5.04
N VAL A 39 13.88 -0.31 -5.02
CA VAL A 39 14.99 -0.88 -5.83
C VAL A 39 14.45 -1.57 -7.06
N ASP A 40 13.42 -2.40 -6.89
CA ASP A 40 12.85 -3.23 -7.93
C ASP A 40 11.31 -3.24 -7.85
N PRO A 41 10.65 -2.12 -8.24
CA PRO A 41 9.19 -2.04 -8.31
C PRO A 41 8.55 -3.14 -9.16
N VAL A 42 9.21 -3.65 -10.20
CA VAL A 42 8.65 -4.73 -11.03
C VAL A 42 8.55 -6.05 -10.24
N ALA A 43 9.45 -6.28 -9.28
CA ALA A 43 9.41 -7.47 -8.42
C ALA A 43 8.41 -7.38 -7.26
N GLN A 44 7.61 -6.31 -7.17
CA GLN A 44 6.74 -6.06 -6.01
C GLN A 44 5.69 -7.17 -5.78
N VAL A 45 5.01 -7.64 -6.84
CA VAL A 45 4.00 -8.69 -6.73
C VAL A 45 4.61 -10.02 -6.29
N PRO A 46 5.66 -10.57 -6.94
CA PRO A 46 6.25 -11.84 -6.51
C PRO A 46 6.87 -11.75 -5.10
N ILE A 47 7.38 -10.58 -4.69
CA ILE A 47 7.85 -10.35 -3.32
C ILE A 47 6.69 -10.49 -2.32
N PHE A 48 5.58 -9.79 -2.55
CA PHE A 48 4.44 -9.82 -1.66
C PHE A 48 3.75 -11.19 -1.64
N ASP A 49 3.65 -11.87 -2.79
CA ASP A 49 3.13 -13.25 -2.86
C ASP A 49 4.00 -14.22 -2.03
N ALA A 50 5.33 -14.11 -2.11
CA ALA A 50 6.23 -14.96 -1.31
C ALA A 50 6.10 -14.70 0.20
N ILE A 51 6.03 -13.44 0.63
CA ILE A 51 5.87 -13.10 2.04
C ILE A 51 4.48 -13.52 2.55
N ALA A 52 3.42 -13.28 1.77
CA ALA A 52 2.06 -13.68 2.10
C ALA A 52 1.97 -15.21 2.32
N ALA A 53 2.53 -15.99 1.40
CA ALA A 53 2.53 -17.45 1.50
C ALA A 53 3.34 -17.95 2.71
N ALA A 54 4.50 -17.33 2.97
CA ALA A 54 5.35 -17.72 4.10
C ALA A 54 4.73 -17.39 5.45
N THR A 55 4.13 -16.20 5.58
CA THR A 55 3.47 -15.76 6.83
C THR A 55 2.22 -16.55 7.14
N ALA A 56 1.47 -16.99 6.12
CA ALA A 56 0.33 -17.89 6.30
C ALA A 56 0.74 -19.31 6.71
N ALA A 57 1.90 -19.79 6.27
CA ALA A 57 2.34 -21.17 6.50
C ALA A 57 3.01 -21.39 7.87
N SER A 58 3.64 -20.37 8.45
CA SER A 58 4.42 -20.52 9.68
C SER A 58 4.57 -19.22 10.45
N ASN A 59 4.68 -19.32 11.78
CA ASN A 59 5.13 -18.22 12.65
C ASN A 59 6.63 -18.29 13.00
N ASN A 60 7.35 -19.29 12.47
CA ASN A 60 8.78 -19.43 12.67
C ASN A 60 9.55 -18.65 11.60
N GLY A 61 10.39 -17.70 12.01
CA GLY A 61 11.16 -16.84 11.11
C GLY A 61 12.08 -17.60 10.15
N ALA A 62 12.76 -18.66 10.61
CA ALA A 62 13.65 -19.46 9.76
C ALA A 62 12.85 -20.25 8.70
N ALA A 63 11.70 -20.82 9.08
CA ALA A 63 10.81 -21.49 8.14
C ALA A 63 10.28 -20.52 7.07
N ARG A 64 9.88 -19.31 7.48
CA ARG A 64 9.48 -18.23 6.54
C ARG A 64 10.62 -17.88 5.58
N ALA A 65 11.83 -17.70 6.09
CA ALA A 65 13.01 -17.40 5.29
C ALA A 65 13.28 -18.49 4.23
N THR A 66 13.20 -19.77 4.61
CA THR A 66 13.34 -20.89 3.67
C THR A 66 12.27 -20.86 2.58
N GLN A 67 11.01 -20.62 2.93
CA GLN A 67 9.93 -20.56 1.97
C GLN A 67 10.05 -19.36 1.01
N ILE A 68 10.42 -18.19 1.52
CA ILE A 68 10.68 -17.00 0.70
C ILE A 68 11.85 -17.26 -0.25
N ALA A 69 12.95 -17.87 0.22
CA ALA A 69 14.09 -18.20 -0.62
C ALA A 69 13.75 -19.25 -1.70
N ALA A 70 12.84 -20.18 -1.42
CA ALA A 70 12.36 -21.12 -2.43
C ALA A 70 11.54 -20.43 -3.54
N ALA A 71 10.73 -19.44 -3.18
CA ALA A 71 9.93 -18.66 -4.15
C ALA A 71 10.76 -17.60 -4.90
N LEU A 72 11.78 -17.04 -4.24
CA LEU A 72 12.62 -15.97 -4.74
C LEU A 72 14.11 -16.33 -4.56
N PRO A 73 14.67 -17.24 -5.39
CA PRO A 73 16.04 -17.75 -5.18
C PRO A 73 17.11 -16.65 -5.11
N TRP A 74 16.88 -15.50 -5.76
CA TRP A 74 17.79 -14.37 -5.73
C TRP A 74 17.95 -13.72 -4.34
N VAL A 75 17.06 -13.96 -3.36
CA VAL A 75 17.20 -13.35 -2.02
C VAL A 75 18.42 -13.87 -1.25
N THR A 76 18.92 -15.06 -1.57
CA THR A 76 20.09 -15.65 -0.89
C THR A 76 21.40 -15.16 -1.47
N GLU A 77 21.46 -14.99 -2.79
CA GLU A 77 22.65 -14.55 -3.52
C GLU A 77 22.74 -13.02 -3.59
N GLY A 78 21.59 -12.35 -3.60
CA GLY A 78 21.43 -10.94 -3.90
C GLY A 78 21.36 -10.66 -5.41
N LYS A 79 21.01 -9.42 -5.74
CA LYS A 79 21.05 -8.85 -7.07
C LYS A 79 22.25 -7.88 -7.19
N PRO A 80 22.68 -7.51 -8.40
CA PRO A 80 23.63 -6.42 -8.58
C PRO A 80 23.18 -5.19 -7.80
N ARG A 81 24.11 -4.58 -7.04
CA ARG A 81 23.76 -3.45 -6.17
C ARG A 81 23.24 -2.27 -6.99
N ILE A 82 22.07 -1.76 -6.61
CA ILE A 82 21.49 -0.53 -7.12
C ILE A 82 21.46 0.47 -5.97
N ALA A 83 22.37 1.45 -6.00
CA ALA A 83 22.44 2.48 -4.97
C ALA A 83 21.27 3.46 -5.12
N LEU A 84 20.58 3.77 -4.01
CA LEU A 84 19.54 4.79 -3.99
C LEU A 84 20.16 6.18 -3.71
N PRO A 85 19.51 7.28 -4.15
CA PRO A 85 19.97 8.62 -3.82
C PRO A 85 20.11 8.82 -2.31
N ARG A 86 21.22 9.42 -1.86
CA ARG A 86 21.47 9.65 -0.42
C ARG A 86 20.34 10.42 0.26
N ALA A 87 19.84 11.45 -0.41
CA ALA A 87 18.72 12.27 0.07
C ALA A 87 17.42 11.47 0.26
N LEU A 88 17.17 10.44 -0.58
CA LEU A 88 16.02 9.56 -0.41
C LEU A 88 16.13 8.78 0.90
N TRP A 89 17.30 8.19 1.17
CA TRP A 89 17.52 7.46 2.41
C TRP A 89 17.46 8.35 3.64
N ASP A 90 18.00 9.57 3.56
CA ASP A 90 17.99 10.50 4.69
C ASP A 90 16.55 10.90 5.07
N ASP A 91 15.71 11.20 4.07
CA ASP A 91 14.28 11.49 4.28
C ASP A 91 13.50 10.23 4.74
N TYR A 92 13.77 9.06 4.16
CA TYR A 92 13.16 7.79 4.60
C TYR A 92 13.47 7.50 6.08
N TRP A 93 14.73 7.65 6.49
CA TRP A 93 15.12 7.44 7.88
C TRP A 93 14.61 8.53 8.83
N ALA A 94 14.31 9.74 8.35
CA ALA A 94 13.62 10.75 9.14
C ALA A 94 12.20 10.27 9.48
N ILE A 95 11.45 9.75 8.51
CA ILE A 95 10.12 9.17 8.70
C ILE A 95 10.18 7.97 9.65
N VAL A 96 11.14 7.07 9.45
CA VAL A 96 11.27 5.85 10.27
C VAL A 96 11.73 6.18 11.70
N ALA A 97 12.53 7.24 11.91
CA ALA A 97 13.03 7.59 13.24
C ALA A 97 11.92 8.03 14.21
N GLU A 98 10.82 8.58 13.69
CA GLU A 98 9.66 8.96 14.49
C GLU A 98 8.89 7.72 14.94
N PRO A 99 8.70 7.48 16.26
CA PRO A 99 7.93 6.34 16.72
C PRO A 99 6.46 6.48 16.29
N PRO A 100 5.72 5.37 16.12
CA PRO A 100 4.27 5.42 15.95
C PRO A 100 3.63 6.18 17.11
N SER A 101 2.76 7.14 16.80
CA SER A 101 2.08 7.96 17.80
C SER A 101 0.56 7.89 17.56
N PRO A 102 -0.26 7.66 18.59
CA PRO A 102 -1.72 7.74 18.47
C PRO A 102 -2.21 9.14 18.08
N ALA A 103 -1.39 10.18 18.27
CA ALA A 103 -1.72 11.57 17.94
C ALA A 103 -1.22 12.00 16.55
N ALA A 104 -0.39 11.19 15.88
CA ALA A 104 -0.01 11.45 14.50
C ALA A 104 -1.15 10.91 13.62
N GLY A 105 -1.75 11.78 12.81
CA GLY A 105 -2.80 11.38 11.90
C GLY A 105 -2.21 10.48 10.82
N GLU A 106 -3.03 9.57 10.28
CA GLU A 106 -2.62 8.75 9.14
C GLU A 106 -2.21 9.61 7.93
N LEU A 107 -2.92 10.72 7.74
CA LEU A 107 -2.62 11.72 6.72
C LEU A 107 -1.17 12.26 6.84
N ASP A 108 -0.62 12.39 8.04
CA ASP A 108 0.76 12.88 8.23
C ASP A 108 1.77 11.88 7.66
N LEU A 109 1.59 10.59 7.93
CA LEU A 109 2.45 9.54 7.39
C LEU A 109 2.30 9.45 5.86
N THR A 110 1.07 9.55 5.37
CA THR A 110 0.77 9.55 3.93
C THR A 110 1.51 10.68 3.21
N LEU A 111 1.39 11.91 3.70
CA LEU A 111 2.08 13.07 3.12
C LEU A 111 3.60 12.92 3.19
N ALA A 112 4.14 12.40 4.28
CA ALA A 112 5.58 12.17 4.43
C ALA A 112 6.10 11.12 3.42
N VAL A 113 5.38 10.03 3.21
CA VAL A 113 5.75 8.98 2.23
C VAL A 113 5.60 9.50 0.80
N VAL A 114 4.56 10.28 0.50
CA VAL A 114 4.39 10.94 -0.81
C VAL A 114 5.54 11.91 -1.10
N ALA A 115 6.01 12.66 -0.10
CA ALA A 115 7.11 13.62 -0.25
C ALA A 115 8.44 12.98 -0.70
N LEU A 116 8.65 11.69 -0.40
CA LEU A 116 9.80 10.93 -0.92
C LEU A 116 9.87 10.92 -2.46
N GLY A 117 8.72 11.10 -3.14
CA GLY A 117 8.64 11.20 -4.59
C GLY A 117 9.54 12.27 -5.21
N SER A 118 9.80 13.35 -4.48
CA SER A 118 10.73 14.41 -4.90
C SER A 118 12.20 13.95 -4.99
N ARG A 119 12.52 12.75 -4.48
CA ARG A 119 13.86 12.18 -4.45
C ARG A 119 14.08 11.04 -5.44
N TYR A 120 13.06 10.67 -6.22
CA TYR A 120 13.16 9.58 -7.17
C TYR A 120 14.07 9.96 -8.34
N ASP A 121 14.92 9.02 -8.75
CA ASP A 121 15.66 9.13 -10.00
C ASP A 121 14.82 8.61 -11.18
N GLN A 122 15.30 8.85 -12.40
CA GLN A 122 14.58 8.46 -13.60
C GLN A 122 14.35 6.94 -13.66
N ARG A 123 15.35 6.15 -13.24
CA ARG A 123 15.27 4.69 -13.21
C ARG A 123 14.12 4.19 -12.34
N MET A 124 13.93 4.80 -11.16
CA MET A 124 12.80 4.49 -10.29
C MET A 124 11.47 4.77 -10.97
N ILE A 125 11.35 5.97 -11.58
CA ILE A 125 10.13 6.40 -12.26
C ILE A 125 9.78 5.44 -13.39
N ASP A 126 10.76 5.05 -14.20
CA ASP A 126 10.59 4.08 -15.30
C ASP A 126 10.17 2.70 -14.77
N ALA A 127 10.78 2.23 -13.68
CA ALA A 127 10.44 0.95 -13.08
C ALA A 127 9.03 0.94 -12.46
N CYS A 128 8.59 2.05 -11.88
CA CYS A 128 7.24 2.21 -11.35
C CYS A 128 6.17 2.19 -12.45
N GLU A 129 6.47 2.77 -13.61
CA GLU A 129 5.63 2.68 -14.81
C GLU A 129 5.51 1.22 -15.27
N ALA A 130 6.67 0.57 -15.46
CA ALA A 130 6.71 -0.83 -15.89
C ALA A 130 5.94 -1.76 -14.95
N ALA A 131 6.07 -1.56 -13.64
CA ALA A 131 5.38 -2.38 -12.64
C ALA A 131 3.86 -2.25 -12.69
N LEU A 132 3.32 -1.07 -12.99
CA LEU A 132 1.88 -0.86 -13.17
C LEU A 132 1.37 -1.49 -14.47
N LEU A 133 2.18 -1.45 -15.52
CA LEU A 133 1.85 -2.04 -16.83
C LEU A 133 1.84 -3.58 -16.83
N GLU A 134 2.20 -4.23 -15.73
CA GLU A 134 2.00 -5.69 -15.55
C GLU A 134 0.52 -6.06 -15.29
N PHE A 135 -0.36 -5.08 -15.04
CA PHE A 135 -1.77 -5.30 -14.72
C PHE A 135 -2.69 -4.95 -15.89
N ASP A 136 -3.50 -5.91 -16.34
CA ASP A 136 -4.44 -5.74 -17.45
C ASP A 136 -5.45 -4.61 -17.19
N SER A 137 -5.97 -4.48 -15.96
CA SER A 137 -6.89 -3.39 -15.61
C SER A 137 -6.26 -1.99 -15.68
N VAL A 138 -4.94 -1.87 -15.56
CA VAL A 138 -4.26 -0.59 -15.75
C VAL A 138 -4.26 -0.21 -17.23
N HIS A 139 -4.05 -1.17 -18.14
CA HIS A 139 -4.22 -0.94 -19.57
C HIS A 139 -5.65 -0.55 -19.93
N GLU A 140 -6.64 -1.24 -19.36
CA GLU A 140 -8.06 -0.88 -19.52
C GLU A 140 -8.34 0.55 -19.04
N LEU A 141 -7.82 0.94 -17.88
CA LEU A 141 -7.96 2.30 -17.34
C LEU A 141 -7.36 3.34 -18.28
N ILE A 142 -6.16 3.10 -18.82
CA ILE A 142 -5.49 4.01 -19.75
C ILE A 142 -6.32 4.21 -21.02
N ALA A 143 -6.94 3.14 -21.53
CA ALA A 143 -7.77 3.17 -22.73
C ALA A 143 -9.12 3.89 -22.52
N GLN A 144 -9.61 4.00 -21.28
CA GLN A 144 -10.86 4.68 -20.97
C GLN A 144 -10.72 6.21 -20.96
N PRO A 145 -11.80 6.97 -21.24
CA PRO A 145 -11.82 8.41 -21.01
C PRO A 145 -11.67 8.71 -19.51
N GLU A 146 -10.97 9.79 -19.19
CA GLU A 146 -10.84 10.25 -17.81
C GLU A 146 -12.16 10.86 -17.32
N VAL A 147 -12.63 10.39 -16.17
CA VAL A 147 -13.84 10.90 -15.51
C VAL A 147 -13.46 11.26 -14.08
N ARG A 148 -13.56 12.56 -13.74
CA ARG A 148 -13.31 13.10 -12.41
C ARG A 148 -14.60 13.10 -11.62
N LEU A 149 -14.61 12.38 -10.49
CA LEU A 149 -15.68 12.43 -9.51
C LEU A 149 -15.41 13.57 -8.54
N THR A 150 -16.41 14.40 -8.26
CA THR A 150 -16.34 15.53 -7.34
C THR A 150 -17.30 15.35 -6.18
N THR A 151 -17.10 16.08 -5.08
CA THR A 151 -18.03 16.06 -3.94
C THR A 151 -19.45 16.45 -4.34
N ALA A 152 -19.61 17.35 -5.32
CA ALA A 152 -20.91 17.72 -5.87
C ALA A 152 -21.64 16.55 -6.54
N ASP A 153 -20.90 15.61 -7.15
CA ASP A 153 -21.50 14.42 -7.77
C ASP A 153 -22.06 13.44 -6.72
N LEU A 154 -21.65 13.57 -5.45
CA LEU A 154 -22.15 12.75 -4.33
C LEU A 154 -23.41 13.34 -3.69
N GLU A 155 -23.73 14.60 -3.99
CA GLU A 155 -24.89 15.27 -3.42
C GLU A 155 -26.21 14.74 -4.01
N SER A 156 -27.28 14.81 -3.21
CA SER A 156 -28.65 14.53 -3.66
C SER A 156 -28.96 13.10 -4.12
N HIS A 157 -28.15 12.10 -3.74
CA HIS A 157 -28.46 10.68 -3.94
C HIS A 157 -29.32 10.10 -2.81
N ALA A 158 -29.90 8.92 -3.05
CA ALA A 158 -30.70 8.19 -2.07
C ALA A 158 -29.86 7.79 -0.84
N ALA A 159 -30.49 7.71 0.33
CA ALA A 159 -29.79 7.45 1.60
C ALA A 159 -29.12 6.05 1.68
N ASP A 160 -29.52 5.11 0.83
CA ASP A 160 -28.95 3.77 0.73
C ASP A 160 -27.87 3.65 -0.37
N SER A 161 -27.53 4.75 -1.05
CA SER A 161 -26.54 4.77 -2.14
C SER A 161 -25.09 4.84 -1.65
N LEU A 162 -24.17 4.33 -2.46
CA LEU A 162 -22.73 4.46 -2.24
C LEU A 162 -22.28 5.93 -2.14
N ALA A 163 -22.89 6.83 -2.91
CA ALA A 163 -22.64 8.27 -2.88
C ALA A 163 -22.97 8.86 -1.51
N HIS A 164 -24.09 8.48 -0.91
CA HIS A 164 -24.49 8.94 0.41
C HIS A 164 -23.52 8.47 1.50
N ASP A 165 -23.15 7.18 1.46
CA ASP A 165 -22.18 6.60 2.40
C ASP A 165 -20.82 7.31 2.29
N LEU A 166 -20.34 7.57 1.07
CA LEU A 166 -19.10 8.27 0.81
C LEU A 166 -19.15 9.72 1.30
N LEU A 167 -20.21 10.47 0.97
CA LEU A 167 -20.36 11.86 1.40
C LEU A 167 -20.45 11.98 2.94
N SER A 168 -21.19 11.07 3.58
CA SER A 168 -21.29 11.02 5.04
C SER A 168 -19.93 10.79 5.69
N MET A 169 -19.13 9.89 5.11
CA MET A 169 -17.79 9.60 5.59
C MET A 169 -16.85 10.80 5.42
N LEU A 170 -16.79 11.37 4.20
CA LEU A 170 -15.95 12.54 3.91
C LEU A 170 -16.27 13.71 4.86
N THR A 171 -17.56 13.97 5.08
CA THR A 171 -18.03 15.01 6.00
C THR A 171 -17.63 14.73 7.45
N ALA A 172 -17.75 13.48 7.91
CA ALA A 172 -17.40 13.11 9.28
C ALA A 172 -15.90 13.25 9.58
N ASN A 173 -15.05 12.99 8.60
CA ASN A 173 -13.59 13.10 8.71
C ASN A 173 -13.04 14.49 8.32
N GLY A 174 -13.89 15.38 7.80
CA GLY A 174 -13.49 16.72 7.36
C GLY A 174 -12.61 16.71 6.11
N TYR A 175 -12.78 15.71 5.24
CA TYR A 175 -12.02 15.54 4.01
C TYR A 175 -12.84 15.88 2.76
N ASP A 176 -12.15 16.23 1.68
CA ASP A 176 -12.70 16.28 0.33
C ASP A 176 -12.43 14.93 -0.36
N ILE A 177 -13.17 14.61 -1.42
CA ILE A 177 -13.02 13.35 -2.18
C ILE A 177 -11.59 13.19 -2.72
N GLU A 178 -10.91 14.28 -3.03
CA GLU A 178 -9.49 14.29 -3.38
C GLU A 178 -8.70 14.93 -2.23
N VAL A 179 -8.08 14.10 -1.39
CA VAL A 179 -7.25 14.55 -0.26
C VAL A 179 -5.99 15.30 -0.75
N ILE A 180 -5.53 15.00 -1.97
CA ILE A 180 -4.44 15.68 -2.67
C ILE A 180 -4.96 16.11 -4.04
N ASP A 181 -4.62 17.32 -4.49
CA ASP A 181 -4.96 17.77 -5.84
C ASP A 181 -4.32 16.85 -6.90
N ALA A 182 -5.17 16.12 -7.61
CA ALA A 182 -4.80 15.16 -8.64
C ALA A 182 -3.95 15.76 -9.77
N ASP A 183 -4.03 17.08 -10.00
CA ASP A 183 -3.24 17.77 -11.01
C ASP A 183 -1.82 18.11 -10.54
N THR A 184 -1.55 18.03 -9.24
CA THR A 184 -0.22 18.29 -8.65
C THR A 184 0.68 17.05 -8.57
N VAL A 185 0.11 15.85 -8.72
CA VAL A 185 0.81 14.56 -8.62
C VAL A 185 1.14 13.95 -9.98
N VAL A 186 0.96 14.70 -11.06
CA VAL A 186 1.23 14.28 -12.43
C VAL A 186 2.73 14.33 -12.71
N LEU A 187 3.28 13.20 -13.15
CA LEU A 187 4.66 13.11 -13.60
C LEU A 187 4.80 13.73 -15.00
N PRO A 188 5.84 14.56 -15.22
CA PRO A 188 6.17 15.05 -16.55
C PRO A 188 6.70 13.91 -17.43
N GLY A 189 6.30 13.88 -18.70
CA GLY A 189 6.72 12.85 -19.67
C GLY A 189 5.61 11.87 -20.03
N ASP A 190 5.99 10.74 -20.63
CA ASP A 190 5.07 9.70 -21.10
C ASP A 190 4.97 8.56 -20.06
N TYR A 191 4.28 8.87 -18.96
CA TYR A 191 3.98 7.92 -17.87
C TYR A 191 2.47 7.72 -17.72
N PRO A 192 1.78 7.20 -18.74
CA PRO A 192 0.33 7.08 -18.74
C PRO A 192 -0.17 6.19 -17.60
N ALA A 193 0.51 5.10 -17.25
CA ALA A 193 0.07 4.23 -16.16
C ALA A 193 0.13 4.97 -14.83
N GLN A 194 1.28 5.53 -14.44
CA GLN A 194 1.41 6.26 -13.18
C GLN A 194 0.45 7.45 -13.11
N ASN A 195 0.36 8.26 -14.17
CA ASN A 195 -0.50 9.43 -14.17
C ASN A 195 -1.98 9.05 -14.06
N ARG A 196 -2.43 8.04 -14.82
CA ARG A 196 -3.82 7.58 -14.76
C ARG A 196 -4.15 6.94 -13.42
N THR A 197 -3.29 6.08 -12.88
CA THR A 197 -3.55 5.43 -11.59
C THR A 197 -3.52 6.43 -10.44
N ASN A 198 -2.55 7.35 -10.39
CA ASN A 198 -2.43 8.30 -9.28
C ASN A 198 -3.68 9.18 -9.16
N ARG A 199 -4.16 9.75 -10.27
CA ARG A 199 -5.41 10.53 -10.26
C ARG A 199 -6.61 9.69 -9.87
N ARG A 200 -6.70 8.48 -10.42
CA ARG A 200 -7.84 7.61 -10.20
C ARG A 200 -7.95 7.18 -8.74
N ILE A 201 -6.84 6.85 -8.10
CA ILE A 201 -6.82 6.38 -6.71
C ILE A 201 -7.25 7.49 -5.75
N LEU A 202 -6.85 8.73 -6.00
CA LEU A 202 -7.25 9.86 -5.15
C LEU A 202 -8.77 9.98 -5.04
N GLN A 203 -9.52 9.59 -6.07
CA GLN A 203 -11.00 9.62 -6.06
C GLN A 203 -11.64 8.31 -5.59
N LEU A 204 -10.93 7.19 -5.67
CA LEU A 204 -11.51 5.86 -5.49
C LEU A 204 -11.07 5.14 -4.21
N HIS A 205 -10.01 5.58 -3.55
CA HIS A 205 -9.49 4.94 -2.35
C HIS A 205 -10.59 4.77 -1.29
N ASP A 206 -11.34 5.83 -1.02
CA ASP A 206 -12.44 5.81 -0.05
C ASP A 206 -13.65 5.00 -0.52
N ILE A 207 -13.89 4.93 -1.84
CA ILE A 207 -14.88 4.01 -2.39
C ILE A 207 -14.46 2.57 -2.12
N TRP A 208 -13.18 2.24 -2.26
CA TRP A 208 -12.66 0.91 -1.98
C TRP A 208 -12.73 0.54 -0.50
N HIS A 209 -12.51 1.50 0.40
CA HIS A 209 -12.80 1.31 1.82
C HIS A 209 -14.21 0.80 2.04
N LEU A 210 -15.20 1.52 1.51
CA LEU A 210 -16.61 1.17 1.65
C LEU A 210 -16.92 -0.19 1.02
N VAL A 211 -16.70 -0.35 -0.29
CA VAL A 211 -17.18 -1.54 -1.02
C VAL A 211 -16.45 -2.81 -0.59
N ALA A 212 -15.16 -2.73 -0.25
CA ALA A 212 -14.35 -3.87 0.16
C ALA A 212 -14.32 -4.08 1.69
N GLY A 213 -14.97 -3.20 2.47
CA GLY A 213 -15.22 -3.42 3.90
C GLY A 213 -14.03 -3.12 4.80
N TYR A 214 -13.25 -2.09 4.47
CA TYR A 214 -12.19 -1.58 5.33
C TYR A 214 -12.72 -0.40 6.15
N GLY A 215 -12.31 -0.32 7.42
CA GLY A 215 -12.57 0.85 8.25
C GLY A 215 -11.51 1.93 8.03
N PHE A 216 -11.88 3.18 8.28
CA PHE A 216 -10.98 4.34 8.29
C PHE A 216 -10.20 4.39 9.62
N THR A 217 -9.40 3.35 9.84
CA THR A 217 -8.58 3.16 11.04
C THR A 217 -7.14 2.85 10.63
N PRO A 218 -6.14 3.06 11.51
CA PRO A 218 -4.76 2.71 11.18
C PRO A 218 -4.58 1.24 10.73
N ALA A 219 -5.37 0.32 11.28
CA ALA A 219 -5.34 -1.08 10.87
C ALA A 219 -6.04 -1.32 9.53
N GLY A 220 -7.19 -0.67 9.31
CA GLY A 220 -7.91 -0.70 8.03
C GLY A 220 -7.05 -0.18 6.89
N GLU A 221 -6.20 0.80 7.15
CA GLU A 221 -5.37 1.48 6.15
C GLU A 221 -4.13 0.68 5.74
N VAL A 222 -3.56 -0.04 6.71
CA VAL A 222 -2.58 -1.10 6.40
C VAL A 222 -3.23 -2.20 5.57
N ALA A 223 -4.46 -2.61 5.91
CA ALA A 223 -5.13 -3.69 5.20
C ALA A 223 -5.55 -3.27 3.77
N ILE A 224 -6.12 -2.08 3.57
CA ILE A 224 -6.49 -1.60 2.23
C ILE A 224 -5.25 -1.32 1.38
N SER A 225 -4.15 -0.87 1.98
CA SER A 225 -2.88 -0.74 1.25
C SER A 225 -2.43 -2.10 0.72
N GLY A 226 -2.57 -3.18 1.50
CA GLY A 226 -2.34 -4.54 1.02
C GLY A 226 -3.27 -4.93 -0.14
N PHE A 227 -4.55 -4.55 -0.06
CA PHE A 227 -5.55 -4.78 -1.10
C PHE A 227 -5.24 -4.06 -2.40
N GLN A 228 -4.97 -2.75 -2.37
CA GLN A 228 -4.65 -1.95 -3.55
C GLN A 228 -3.34 -2.42 -4.21
N MET A 229 -2.37 -2.82 -3.38
CA MET A 229 -1.14 -3.41 -3.85
C MET A 229 -1.39 -4.72 -4.63
N ALA A 230 -2.31 -5.57 -4.16
CA ALA A 230 -2.69 -6.81 -4.85
C ALA A 230 -3.53 -6.58 -6.13
N GLN A 231 -4.29 -5.48 -6.19
CA GLN A 231 -5.25 -5.18 -7.24
C GLN A 231 -4.63 -4.59 -8.51
N PHE A 232 -3.62 -3.74 -8.37
CA PHE A 232 -2.99 -3.07 -9.51
C PHE A 232 -1.53 -2.63 -9.23
N GLY A 233 -0.89 -3.19 -8.20
CA GLY A 233 0.52 -2.92 -7.92
C GLY A 233 0.79 -1.48 -7.50
N GLN A 234 -0.10 -0.88 -6.70
CA GLN A 234 0.01 0.53 -6.33
C GLN A 234 1.37 0.85 -5.69
N ASN A 235 2.21 1.59 -6.42
CA ASN A 235 3.55 1.98 -5.98
C ASN A 235 3.56 2.72 -4.62
N TYR A 236 2.54 3.55 -4.35
CA TYR A 236 2.40 4.20 -3.04
C TYR A 236 2.15 3.19 -1.92
N SER A 237 1.21 2.25 -2.08
CA SER A 237 0.92 1.24 -1.07
C SER A 237 2.15 0.38 -0.76
N THR A 238 2.94 0.00 -1.77
CA THR A 238 4.21 -0.72 -1.55
C THR A 238 5.16 0.05 -0.62
N ARG A 239 5.28 1.38 -0.82
CA ARG A 239 6.14 2.26 0.00
C ARG A 239 5.57 2.48 1.39
N PHE A 240 4.28 2.74 1.49
CA PHE A 240 3.58 2.89 2.76
C PHE A 240 3.78 1.63 3.62
N LEU A 241 3.49 0.45 3.06
CA LEU A 241 3.63 -0.82 3.76
C LEU A 241 5.09 -1.13 4.14
N ALA A 242 6.06 -0.86 3.26
CA ALA A 242 7.48 -1.00 3.59
C ALA A 242 7.92 -0.06 4.72
N THR A 243 7.41 1.17 4.73
CA THR A 243 7.69 2.17 5.76
C THR A 243 7.09 1.76 7.10
N VAL A 244 5.82 1.35 7.12
CA VAL A 244 5.13 0.86 8.33
C VAL A 244 5.79 -0.40 8.88
N ALA A 245 6.16 -1.35 8.00
CA ALA A 245 6.91 -2.55 8.37
C ALA A 245 8.27 -2.21 8.99
N THR A 246 9.00 -1.25 8.44
CA THR A 246 10.30 -0.82 8.98
C THR A 246 10.13 -0.12 10.33
N LYS A 247 9.13 0.78 10.47
CA LYS A 247 8.81 1.42 11.75
C LYS A 247 8.45 0.38 12.82
N ALA A 248 7.63 -0.62 12.48
CA ALA A 248 7.29 -1.70 13.40
C ALA A 248 8.52 -2.54 13.78
N ALA A 249 9.36 -2.93 12.82
CA ALA A 249 10.57 -3.70 13.09
C ALA A 249 11.54 -2.95 14.03
N VAL A 250 11.62 -1.62 13.92
CA VAL A 250 12.50 -0.78 14.75
C VAL A 250 11.91 -0.48 16.13
N HIS A 251 10.64 -0.08 16.21
CA HIS A 251 10.05 0.48 17.43
C HIS A 251 9.14 -0.50 18.19
N ALA A 252 8.56 -1.47 17.49
CA ALA A 252 7.58 -2.40 18.05
C ALA A 252 7.70 -3.81 17.43
N PRO A 253 8.89 -4.46 17.49
CA PRO A 253 9.12 -5.74 16.81
C PRO A 253 8.17 -6.85 17.27
N ALA A 254 7.66 -6.76 18.51
CA ALA A 254 6.66 -7.69 19.04
C ALA A 254 5.30 -7.62 18.32
N MET A 255 4.98 -6.51 17.66
CA MET A 255 3.73 -6.30 16.90
C MET A 255 3.88 -6.65 15.41
N MET A 256 5.08 -7.01 14.95
CA MET A 256 5.36 -7.25 13.54
C MET A 256 4.47 -8.35 12.94
N ASP A 257 4.27 -9.46 13.64
CA ASP A 257 3.44 -10.56 13.14
C ASP A 257 1.96 -10.17 12.99
N MET A 258 1.44 -9.37 13.92
CA MET A 258 0.07 -8.85 13.83
C MET A 258 -0.05 -7.90 12.63
N LEU A 259 0.90 -6.97 12.48
CA LEU A 259 0.94 -6.04 11.35
C LEU A 259 1.01 -6.79 10.01
N LEU A 260 1.88 -7.80 9.89
CA LEU A 260 1.98 -8.62 8.69
C LEU A 260 0.67 -9.36 8.42
N THR A 261 0.00 -9.88 9.45
CA THR A 261 -1.30 -10.56 9.29
C THR A 261 -2.34 -9.60 8.72
N VAL A 262 -2.46 -8.40 9.28
CA VAL A 262 -3.36 -7.33 8.80
C VAL A 262 -3.08 -6.97 7.35
N MET A 263 -1.82 -6.68 7.04
CA MET A 263 -1.36 -6.33 5.70
C MET A 263 -1.70 -7.41 4.68
N PHE A 264 -1.37 -8.67 4.99
CA PHE A 264 -1.55 -9.75 4.05
C PHE A 264 -2.99 -10.29 4.01
N ASP A 265 -3.82 -10.05 5.03
CA ASP A 265 -5.28 -10.27 4.93
C ASP A 265 -5.85 -9.37 3.83
N GLY A 266 -5.43 -8.11 3.82
CA GLY A 266 -5.68 -7.18 2.73
C GLY A 266 -5.18 -7.66 1.38
N TRP A 267 -3.91 -8.08 1.30
CA TRP A 267 -3.31 -8.65 0.09
C TRP A 267 -4.12 -9.82 -0.47
N ARG A 268 -4.38 -10.85 0.35
CA ARG A 268 -5.17 -12.03 -0.07
C ARG A 268 -6.56 -11.65 -0.53
N HIS A 269 -7.20 -10.71 0.18
CA HIS A 269 -8.49 -10.21 -0.23
C HIS A 269 -8.44 -9.54 -1.62
N GLY A 270 -7.43 -8.71 -1.88
CA GLY A 270 -7.21 -8.11 -3.18
C GLY A 270 -6.92 -9.14 -4.28
N ARG A 271 -6.12 -10.18 -3.99
CA ARG A 271 -5.87 -11.28 -4.95
C ARG A 271 -7.11 -12.12 -5.26
N ALA A 272 -8.06 -12.21 -4.32
CA ALA A 272 -9.31 -12.94 -4.49
C ALA A 272 -10.44 -12.11 -5.10
N THR A 273 -10.25 -10.79 -5.22
CA THR A 273 -11.23 -9.85 -5.76
C THR A 273 -10.84 -9.51 -7.19
N LYS A 274 -11.81 -9.39 -8.10
CA LYS A 274 -11.51 -8.88 -9.45
C LYS A 274 -10.92 -7.47 -9.37
N GLU A 275 -10.08 -7.10 -10.32
CA GLU A 275 -9.44 -5.78 -10.31
C GLU A 275 -10.49 -4.66 -10.46
N LEU A 276 -10.43 -3.65 -9.58
CA LEU A 276 -11.46 -2.62 -9.44
C LEU A 276 -11.11 -1.26 -10.03
N ILE A 277 -9.85 -1.05 -10.43
CA ILE A 277 -9.34 0.27 -10.87
C ILE A 277 -10.03 0.80 -12.13
N ALA A 278 -10.36 -0.11 -13.06
CA ALA A 278 -10.99 0.20 -14.34
C ALA A 278 -12.54 0.19 -14.30
N VAL A 279 -13.16 -0.06 -13.14
CA VAL A 279 -14.61 -0.03 -13.01
C VAL A 279 -15.12 1.41 -13.21
N PRO A 280 -16.22 1.63 -13.95
CA PRO A 280 -16.80 2.95 -14.18
C PRO A 280 -17.58 3.43 -12.94
N TRP A 281 -16.86 3.73 -11.85
CA TRP A 281 -17.43 4.05 -10.54
C TRP A 281 -18.43 5.22 -10.56
N HIS A 282 -18.23 6.22 -11.42
CA HIS A 282 -19.18 7.33 -11.62
C HIS A 282 -20.58 6.88 -12.02
N GLN A 283 -20.73 5.69 -12.64
CA GLN A 283 -22.03 5.10 -13.00
C GLN A 283 -22.62 4.26 -11.88
N ARG A 284 -21.87 4.02 -10.80
CA ARG A 284 -22.20 3.13 -9.68
C ARG A 284 -22.42 3.87 -8.37
N ILE A 285 -22.01 5.14 -8.26
CA ILE A 285 -22.17 5.93 -7.02
C ILE A 285 -23.64 6.02 -6.57
N ALA A 286 -24.60 5.99 -7.49
CA ALA A 286 -26.03 6.04 -7.16
C ALA A 286 -26.61 4.68 -6.73
N ASP A 287 -25.90 3.58 -6.96
CA ASP A 287 -26.37 2.24 -6.61
C ASP A 287 -26.18 1.96 -5.12
N PRO A 288 -27.05 1.15 -4.49
CA PRO A 288 -26.81 0.65 -3.14
C PRO A 288 -25.54 -0.19 -3.05
N ILE A 289 -24.78 -0.04 -1.98
CA ILE A 289 -23.48 -0.72 -1.81
C ILE A 289 -23.58 -2.25 -1.94
N GLU A 290 -24.65 -2.85 -1.41
CA GLU A 290 -24.90 -4.30 -1.51
C GLU A 290 -25.15 -4.76 -2.95
N ARG A 291 -25.80 -3.91 -3.76
CA ARG A 291 -25.99 -4.17 -5.19
C ARG A 291 -24.65 -4.12 -5.92
N VAL A 292 -23.83 -3.10 -5.64
CA VAL A 292 -22.48 -2.97 -6.22
C VAL A 292 -21.63 -4.19 -5.88
N ARG A 293 -21.63 -4.62 -4.60
CA ARG A 293 -20.92 -5.83 -4.15
C ARG A 293 -21.40 -7.07 -4.89
N ALA A 294 -22.72 -7.27 -5.00
CA ALA A 294 -23.29 -8.43 -5.69
C ALA A 294 -22.95 -8.46 -7.19
N GLU A 295 -23.09 -7.34 -7.90
CA GLU A 295 -22.79 -7.23 -9.34
C GLU A 295 -21.28 -7.38 -9.62
N LEU A 296 -20.44 -6.88 -8.72
CA LEU A 296 -18.98 -6.95 -8.88
C LEU A 296 -18.34 -8.19 -8.26
N GLY A 297 -19.09 -8.99 -7.49
CA GLY A 297 -18.58 -10.17 -6.79
C GLY A 297 -17.65 -9.84 -5.62
N ILE A 298 -17.79 -8.64 -5.03
CA ILE A 298 -16.95 -8.17 -3.92
C ILE A 298 -17.50 -8.74 -2.61
N ARG A 299 -16.62 -9.37 -1.82
CA ARG A 299 -16.94 -9.79 -0.46
C ARG A 299 -16.26 -8.82 0.50
N PRO A 300 -16.94 -8.24 1.50
CA PRO A 300 -16.26 -7.42 2.49
C PRO A 300 -15.15 -8.20 3.20
N LEU A 301 -14.07 -7.52 3.58
CA LEU A 301 -13.00 -8.11 4.37
C LEU A 301 -13.56 -8.66 5.69
N ASP A 302 -13.27 -9.93 5.99
CA ASP A 302 -13.45 -10.49 7.32
C ASP A 302 -12.09 -10.86 7.91
N SER A 303 -11.50 -9.94 8.69
CA SER A 303 -10.22 -10.14 9.35
C SER A 303 -10.34 -9.99 10.86
N ALA A 304 -10.03 -11.06 11.58
CA ALA A 304 -9.89 -11.01 13.04
C ALA A 304 -8.67 -10.20 13.47
N ALA A 305 -7.61 -10.17 12.64
CA ALA A 305 -6.39 -9.43 12.94
C ALA A 305 -6.63 -7.91 12.88
N VAL A 306 -7.38 -7.43 11.88
CA VAL A 306 -7.79 -6.01 11.80
C VAL A 306 -8.55 -5.61 13.06
N ARG A 307 -9.63 -6.34 13.38
CA ARG A 307 -10.44 -6.07 14.59
C ARG A 307 -9.62 -6.09 15.88
N MET A 308 -8.67 -7.03 15.98
CA MET A 308 -7.80 -7.13 17.16
C MET A 308 -6.83 -5.95 17.25
N MET A 309 -6.22 -5.54 16.13
CA MET A 309 -5.31 -4.41 16.11
C MET A 309 -6.04 -3.10 16.44
N GLU A 310 -7.23 -2.87 15.87
CA GLU A 310 -8.09 -1.72 16.20
C GLU A 310 -8.43 -1.65 17.69
N ALA A 311 -8.76 -2.78 18.31
CA ALA A 311 -9.06 -2.83 19.74
C ALA A 311 -7.84 -2.51 20.63
N LEU A 312 -6.62 -2.76 20.15
CA LEU A 312 -5.37 -2.48 20.85
C LEU A 312 -4.85 -1.05 20.59
N THR A 313 -5.27 -0.44 19.49
CA THR A 313 -4.92 0.93 19.10
C THR A 313 -6.20 1.74 18.86
N PRO A 314 -6.99 2.04 19.90
CA PRO A 314 -8.19 2.85 19.74
C PRO A 314 -7.81 4.20 19.10
N ALA A 315 -8.60 4.63 18.11
CA ALA A 315 -8.43 5.94 17.50
C ALA A 315 -8.43 7.03 18.58
N ALA A 316 -7.60 8.05 18.42
CA ALA A 316 -7.70 9.24 19.25
C ALA A 316 -9.11 9.82 19.06
N ALA A 317 -9.85 9.91 20.17
CA ALA A 317 -11.21 10.46 20.21
C ALA A 317 -11.22 11.96 19.95
#